data_AF-A0A3Q0F9N5-F1
#
_entry.id   AF-A0A3Q0F9N5-F1
#
_cell.length_a   1.000
_cell.length_b   1.000
_cell.length_c   1.000
_cell.angle_alpha   90.00
_cell.angle_beta   90.00
_cell.angle_gamma   90.00
#
_symmetry.space_group_name_H-M   'P 1'
#
loop_
_entity.id
_entity.type
_entity.pdbx_description
1 polymer ?
#
loop_
_entity_poly.entity_id
_entity_poly.type
_entity_poly.pdbx_seq_one_letter_code
_entity_poly.pdbx_strand_id
1 'polypeptide(L)'
;MLRRAIPFCASRNARFGLRHKSSGGRRPKKKTYHRVAELDRVMELRKKPLMILQLTSLVQSQPHRSPLFLRDLEKNVGFVRKWAFMALIEKHPSVFRVAGTPPSVSLTARARTLAQEEAHVRASMEPLLVTNLRKLLMLCVDCKLPLQTVELVGPQLGLPSDFKDCLIPKYPQFFRVRRSRGRDCLLLEDWDSTLAVTSRETRLAQEGVVNMKANGDRRKVKISRDGNYLGPFAFKMNFPAGFRPNVGYLEQLERWQKLEFPSPYLNARRFDSADPKARKRSVAVIHELLSLTMEKRMTSAQLEAFHAECLLPSQLLLCLIKHQGIFYLTNKDEEDSD
;
A
#
# COMPACT_ATOMS: atom_id res chain seq x y z
N MET A 1 54.59 -40.13 5.94
CA MET A 1 54.73 -38.90 5.13
C MET A 1 53.37 -38.28 4.93
N LEU A 2 53.30 -36.97 5.16
CA LEU A 2 52.10 -36.15 5.42
C LEU A 2 51.08 -36.12 4.27
N ARG A 3 49.80 -36.37 4.59
CA ARG A 3 48.66 -35.77 3.89
C ARG A 3 48.08 -34.69 4.80
N ARG A 4 48.24 -33.42 4.41
CA ARG A 4 47.64 -32.25 5.09
C ARG A 4 46.13 -32.22 4.78
N ALA A 5 45.32 -32.36 5.82
CA ALA A 5 43.91 -31.98 5.82
C ALA A 5 43.80 -30.50 6.21
N ILE A 6 43.04 -29.74 5.43
CA ILE A 6 42.69 -28.35 5.70
C ILE A 6 41.50 -28.37 6.68
N PRO A 7 41.61 -27.75 7.88
CA PRO A 7 40.51 -27.76 8.83
C PRO A 7 39.50 -26.64 8.57
N PHE A 8 38.23 -27.03 8.63
CA PHE A 8 37.05 -26.20 8.77
C PHE A 8 37.25 -25.16 9.91
N CYS A 9 37.24 -23.87 9.58
CA CYS A 9 37.28 -22.81 10.58
C CYS A 9 35.85 -22.39 10.94
N ALA A 10 35.36 -22.85 12.10
CA ALA A 10 34.18 -22.31 12.75
C ALA A 10 34.53 -20.96 13.39
N SER A 11 34.04 -19.86 12.82
CA SER A 11 34.21 -18.53 13.42
C SER A 11 33.29 -18.39 14.64
N ARG A 12 33.93 -18.20 15.79
CA ARG A 12 33.33 -18.02 17.11
C ARG A 12 32.48 -16.74 17.16
N ASN A 13 31.30 -16.87 17.76
CA ASN A 13 30.47 -15.76 18.21
C ASN A 13 31.24 -14.85 19.20
N ALA A 14 31.66 -13.68 18.73
CA ALA A 14 32.18 -12.62 19.59
C ALA A 14 31.01 -11.92 20.29
N ARG A 15 30.77 -12.29 21.55
CA ARG A 15 29.91 -11.55 22.47
C ARG A 15 30.61 -10.24 22.83
N PHE A 16 30.30 -9.15 22.14
CA PHE A 16 30.67 -7.82 22.58
C PHE A 16 29.76 -7.42 23.75
N GLY A 17 30.28 -7.56 24.97
CA GLY A 17 29.65 -7.02 26.17
C GLY A 17 29.66 -5.50 26.13
N LEU A 18 28.54 -4.88 25.79
CA LEU A 18 28.32 -3.46 26.04
C LEU A 18 28.19 -3.24 27.55
N ARG A 19 29.27 -2.71 28.13
CA ARG A 19 29.33 -2.20 29.49
C ARG A 19 28.36 -1.03 29.61
N HIS A 20 27.17 -1.27 30.18
CA HIS A 20 26.19 -0.22 30.48
C HIS A 20 26.77 0.74 31.52
N LYS A 21 27.12 1.97 31.09
CA LYS A 21 27.24 3.10 32.00
C LYS A 21 25.82 3.52 32.40
N SER A 22 25.47 3.31 33.65
CA SER A 22 24.26 3.81 34.30
C SER A 22 24.35 5.33 34.48
N SER A 23 24.03 6.08 33.43
CA SER A 23 23.60 7.47 33.58
C SER A 23 22.08 7.48 33.65
N GLY A 24 21.53 8.10 34.70
CA GLY A 24 20.11 8.20 34.96
C GLY A 24 19.38 9.01 33.88
N GLY A 25 19.05 8.35 32.77
CA GLY A 25 18.15 8.87 31.74
C GLY A 25 16.76 8.26 31.91
N ARG A 26 15.73 9.11 31.99
CA ARG A 26 14.32 8.68 31.92
C ARG A 26 14.16 7.69 30.76
N ARG A 27 13.58 6.52 31.02
CA ARG A 27 13.12 5.59 29.97
C ARG A 27 12.41 6.42 28.88
N PRO A 28 12.74 6.27 27.59
CA PRO A 28 12.03 6.98 26.54
C PRO A 28 10.54 6.67 26.72
N LYS A 29 9.71 7.70 26.90
CA LYS A 29 8.25 7.53 26.98
C LYS A 29 7.84 6.74 25.74
N LYS A 30 7.21 5.57 25.92
CA LYS A 30 6.63 4.79 24.81
C LYS A 30 5.81 5.78 23.98
N LYS A 31 6.15 5.96 22.69
CA LYS A 31 5.36 6.83 21.82
C LYS A 31 3.98 6.19 21.70
N THR A 32 2.99 6.83 22.29
CA THR A 32 1.60 6.36 22.27
C THR A 32 1.04 6.62 20.88
N TYR A 33 0.93 5.57 20.08
CA TYR A 33 0.16 5.59 18.85
C TYR A 33 -1.32 5.39 19.20
N HIS A 34 -2.20 6.26 18.70
CA HIS A 34 -3.64 6.19 18.99
C HIS A 34 -4.35 5.35 17.93
N ARG A 35 -4.89 4.20 18.34
CA ARG A 35 -5.68 3.31 17.46
C ARG A 35 -7.11 3.83 17.27
N VAL A 36 -7.71 3.46 16.15
CA VAL A 36 -9.10 3.76 15.80
C VAL A 36 -9.84 2.44 15.68
N ALA A 37 -10.65 2.11 16.69
CA ALA A 37 -11.33 0.81 16.77
C ALA A 37 -12.21 0.51 15.54
N GLU A 38 -12.81 1.54 14.93
CA GLU A 38 -13.63 1.39 13.73
C GLU A 38 -12.80 0.94 12.52
N LEU A 39 -11.62 1.53 12.31
CA LEU A 39 -10.72 1.14 11.22
C LEU A 39 -10.10 -0.24 11.47
N ASP A 40 -9.83 -0.60 12.72
CA ASP A 40 -9.41 -1.96 13.08
C ASP A 40 -10.53 -2.97 12.83
N ARG A 41 -11.78 -2.61 13.11
CA ARG A 41 -12.95 -3.46 12.85
C ARG A 41 -13.16 -3.69 11.36
N VAL A 42 -12.87 -2.69 10.52
CA VAL A 42 -12.92 -2.84 9.05
C VAL A 42 -12.01 -3.99 8.61
N MET A 43 -10.79 -4.10 9.15
CA MET A 43 -9.88 -5.20 8.81
C MET A 43 -10.46 -6.58 9.12
N GLU A 44 -11.12 -6.74 10.27
CA GLU A 44 -11.77 -8.00 10.65
C GLU A 44 -13.00 -8.32 9.78
N LEU A 45 -13.84 -7.32 9.50
CA LEU A 45 -15.05 -7.48 8.68
C LEU A 45 -14.72 -7.87 7.22
N ARG A 46 -13.52 -7.53 6.76
CA ARG A 46 -13.04 -7.75 5.39
C ARG A 46 -12.60 -9.20 5.14
N LYS A 47 -12.22 -9.96 6.18
CA LYS A 47 -11.75 -11.35 6.07
C LYS A 47 -12.77 -12.26 5.38
N LYS A 48 -14.05 -12.16 5.76
CA LYS A 48 -15.12 -13.00 5.18
C LYS A 48 -15.37 -12.71 3.69
N PRO A 49 -15.58 -11.45 3.25
CA PRO A 49 -15.65 -11.11 1.83
C PRO A 49 -14.43 -11.60 1.02
N LEU A 50 -13.22 -11.47 1.55
CA LEU A 50 -12.02 -11.97 0.88
C LEU A 50 -12.06 -13.49 0.65
N MET A 51 -12.52 -14.25 1.64
CA MET A 51 -12.70 -15.70 1.46
C MET A 51 -13.76 -16.01 0.39
N ILE A 52 -14.86 -15.27 0.34
CA ILE A 52 -15.89 -15.44 -0.71
C ILE A 52 -15.30 -15.16 -2.09
N LEU A 53 -14.55 -14.07 -2.23
CA LEU A 53 -13.90 -13.70 -3.49
C LEU A 53 -12.82 -14.73 -3.89
N GLN A 54 -12.06 -15.24 -2.92
CA GLN A 54 -11.06 -16.28 -3.17
C GLN A 54 -11.71 -17.56 -3.70
N LEU A 55 -12.80 -18.03 -3.07
CA LEU A 55 -13.52 -19.21 -3.56
C LEU A 55 -14.18 -18.95 -4.91
N THR A 56 -14.72 -17.75 -5.12
CA THR A 56 -15.33 -17.35 -6.40
C THR A 56 -14.30 -17.42 -7.53
N SER A 57 -13.13 -16.80 -7.34
CA SER A 57 -12.01 -16.85 -8.27
C SER A 57 -11.56 -18.30 -8.54
N LEU A 58 -11.51 -19.12 -7.50
CA LEU A 58 -11.12 -20.53 -7.63
C LEU A 58 -12.13 -21.37 -8.42
N VAL A 59 -13.42 -21.11 -8.27
CA VAL A 59 -14.49 -21.75 -9.05
C VAL A 59 -14.43 -21.27 -10.51
N GLN A 60 -14.13 -20.00 -10.75
CA GLN A 60 -14.03 -19.43 -12.09
C GLN A 60 -12.77 -19.86 -12.84
N SER A 61 -11.67 -20.14 -12.14
CA SER A 61 -10.42 -20.60 -12.74
C SER A 61 -10.46 -22.07 -13.16
N GLN A 62 -11.50 -22.82 -12.77
CA GLN A 62 -11.64 -24.21 -13.18
C GLN A 62 -11.95 -24.34 -14.69
N PRO A 63 -11.29 -25.26 -15.40
CA PRO A 63 -11.64 -25.56 -16.78
C PRO A 63 -13.10 -26.03 -16.90
N HIS A 64 -13.76 -25.69 -18.01
CA HIS A 64 -15.17 -26.07 -18.27
C HIS A 64 -15.48 -27.57 -18.12
N ARG A 65 -14.47 -28.43 -18.26
CA ARG A 65 -14.61 -29.90 -18.20
C ARG A 65 -14.30 -30.50 -16.82
N SER A 66 -13.85 -29.71 -15.86
CA SER A 66 -13.40 -30.18 -14.55
C SER A 66 -13.90 -29.24 -13.46
N PRO A 67 -15.13 -29.45 -12.93
CA PRO A 67 -15.69 -28.61 -11.89
C PRO A 67 -14.91 -28.78 -10.57
N LEU A 68 -15.00 -27.79 -9.68
CA LEU A 68 -14.36 -27.84 -8.37
C LEU A 68 -15.07 -28.87 -7.47
N PHE A 69 -14.53 -30.07 -7.32
CA PHE A 69 -15.08 -31.06 -6.39
C PHE A 69 -14.76 -30.71 -4.93
N LEU A 70 -15.71 -30.97 -4.02
CA LEU A 70 -15.51 -30.72 -2.59
C LEU A 70 -14.30 -31.48 -2.02
N ARG A 71 -14.04 -32.69 -2.53
CA ARG A 71 -12.87 -33.49 -2.13
C ARG A 71 -11.54 -32.85 -2.52
N ASP A 72 -11.52 -32.07 -3.59
CA ASP A 72 -10.31 -31.44 -4.13
C ASP A 72 -10.10 -30.02 -3.58
N LEU A 73 -11.02 -29.51 -2.76
CA LEU A 73 -10.90 -28.22 -2.10
C LEU A 73 -9.63 -28.14 -1.26
N GLU A 74 -9.28 -29.23 -0.58
CA GLU A 74 -8.06 -29.34 0.22
C GLU A 74 -6.78 -29.07 -0.58
N LYS A 75 -6.70 -29.57 -1.82
CA LYS A 75 -5.56 -29.36 -2.70
C LYS A 75 -5.38 -27.90 -3.09
N ASN A 76 -6.47 -27.15 -3.05
CA ASN A 76 -6.55 -25.77 -3.52
C ASN A 76 -6.34 -24.75 -2.39
N VAL A 77 -6.90 -25.01 -1.21
CA VAL A 77 -6.88 -24.05 -0.09
C VAL A 77 -6.06 -24.52 1.12
N GLY A 78 -5.60 -25.76 1.12
CA GLY A 78 -4.90 -26.40 2.24
C GLY A 78 -5.86 -27.05 3.26
N PHE A 79 -5.31 -27.99 4.04
CA PHE A 79 -6.07 -28.81 5.00
C PHE A 79 -6.83 -28.00 6.04
N VAL A 80 -6.16 -27.04 6.70
CA VAL A 80 -6.76 -26.23 7.77
C VAL A 80 -7.90 -25.37 7.23
N ARG A 81 -7.66 -24.68 6.10
CA ARG A 81 -8.65 -23.75 5.52
C ARG A 81 -9.83 -24.45 4.88
N LYS A 82 -9.68 -25.72 4.48
CA LYS A 82 -10.77 -26.53 3.87
C LYS A 82 -12.07 -26.43 4.66
N TRP A 83 -12.01 -26.62 5.99
CA TRP A 83 -13.18 -26.59 6.85
C TRP A 83 -13.84 -25.21 6.91
N ALA A 84 -13.03 -24.15 6.91
CA ALA A 84 -13.54 -22.79 6.87
C ALA A 84 -14.27 -22.50 5.54
N PHE A 85 -13.75 -23.00 4.40
CA PHE A 85 -14.43 -22.90 3.11
C PHE A 85 -15.67 -23.79 3.02
N MET A 86 -15.67 -24.99 3.62
CA MET A 86 -16.87 -25.82 3.73
C MET A 86 -18.00 -25.09 4.47
N ALA A 87 -17.69 -24.52 5.64
CA ALA A 87 -18.64 -23.71 6.40
C ALA A 87 -19.05 -22.44 5.65
N LEU A 88 -18.15 -21.85 4.84
CA LEU A 88 -18.46 -20.69 4.01
C LEU A 88 -19.50 -21.03 2.95
N ILE A 89 -19.33 -22.16 2.25
CA ILE A 89 -20.25 -22.64 1.21
C ILE A 89 -21.65 -22.85 1.80
N GLU A 90 -21.74 -23.53 2.94
CA GLU A 90 -23.01 -23.80 3.62
C GLU A 90 -23.71 -22.52 4.09
N LYS A 91 -22.96 -21.55 4.61
CA LYS A 91 -23.50 -20.27 5.11
C LYS A 91 -23.91 -19.28 4.01
N HIS A 92 -23.49 -19.49 2.76
CA HIS A 92 -23.70 -18.54 1.65
C HIS A 92 -24.35 -19.20 0.42
N PRO A 93 -25.56 -19.79 0.57
CA PRO A 93 -26.27 -20.47 -0.52
C PRO A 93 -26.73 -19.52 -1.65
N SER A 94 -26.74 -18.20 -1.38
CA SER A 94 -26.99 -17.19 -2.40
C SER A 94 -25.84 -17.03 -3.39
N VAL A 95 -24.61 -17.41 -3.00
CA VAL A 95 -23.40 -17.29 -3.82
C VAL A 95 -22.96 -18.65 -4.38
N PHE A 96 -22.93 -19.68 -3.51
CA PHE A 96 -22.42 -21.00 -3.85
C PHE A 96 -23.54 -22.05 -3.89
N ARG A 97 -23.41 -23.00 -4.81
CA ARG A 97 -24.28 -24.17 -4.95
C ARG A 97 -23.42 -25.43 -5.03
N VAL A 98 -23.76 -26.43 -4.22
CA VAL A 98 -23.18 -27.77 -4.31
C VAL A 98 -24.14 -28.68 -5.08
N ALA A 99 -23.65 -29.35 -6.13
CA ALA A 99 -24.44 -30.27 -6.94
C ALA A 99 -23.58 -31.38 -7.56
N GLY A 100 -24.25 -32.46 -8.01
CA GLY A 100 -23.66 -33.56 -8.76
C GLY A 100 -23.13 -34.71 -7.88
N THR A 101 -22.80 -35.81 -8.56
CA THR A 101 -22.16 -37.01 -7.99
C THR A 101 -20.92 -37.34 -8.84
N PRO A 102 -19.70 -37.03 -8.38
CA PRO A 102 -19.34 -36.52 -7.05
C PRO A 102 -19.69 -35.03 -6.84
N PRO A 103 -19.87 -34.58 -5.57
CA PRO A 103 -20.35 -33.24 -5.26
C PRO A 103 -19.34 -32.16 -5.64
N SER A 104 -19.81 -31.18 -6.41
CA SER A 104 -19.02 -30.07 -6.94
C SER A 104 -19.60 -28.72 -6.54
N VAL A 105 -18.72 -27.75 -6.29
CA VAL A 105 -19.05 -26.36 -5.96
C VAL A 105 -19.15 -25.56 -7.24
N SER A 106 -20.21 -24.78 -7.35
CA SER A 106 -20.45 -23.86 -8.47
C SER A 106 -21.03 -22.55 -7.97
N LEU A 107 -20.90 -21.49 -8.76
CA LEU A 107 -21.60 -20.22 -8.51
C LEU A 107 -23.08 -20.34 -8.88
N THR A 108 -23.95 -19.71 -8.09
CA THR A 108 -25.35 -19.50 -8.47
C THR A 108 -25.45 -18.66 -9.75
N ALA A 109 -26.60 -18.71 -10.44
CA ALA A 109 -26.82 -17.90 -11.65
C ALA A 109 -26.60 -16.40 -11.37
N ARG A 110 -27.14 -15.91 -10.25
CA ARG A 110 -26.95 -14.52 -9.80
C ARG A 110 -25.48 -14.19 -9.54
N ALA A 111 -24.75 -15.03 -8.81
CA ALA A 111 -23.34 -14.79 -8.53
C ALA A 111 -22.48 -14.84 -9.80
N ARG A 112 -22.83 -15.68 -10.77
CA ARG A 112 -22.17 -15.74 -12.07
C ARG A 112 -22.38 -14.47 -12.89
N THR A 113 -23.60 -13.95 -12.94
CA THR A 113 -23.89 -12.68 -13.62
C THR A 113 -23.11 -11.53 -12.98
N LEU A 114 -23.10 -11.43 -11.66
CA LEU A 114 -22.33 -10.41 -10.95
C LEU A 114 -20.82 -10.52 -11.24
N ALA A 115 -20.27 -11.73 -11.29
CA ALA A 115 -18.86 -11.92 -11.60
C ALA A 115 -18.51 -11.58 -13.06
N GLN A 116 -19.46 -11.74 -13.99
CA GLN A 116 -19.31 -11.28 -15.38
C GLN A 116 -19.37 -9.75 -15.50
N GLU A 117 -20.31 -9.12 -14.80
CA GLU A 117 -20.40 -7.65 -14.70
C GLU A 117 -19.12 -7.06 -14.11
N GLU A 118 -18.61 -7.65 -13.02
CA GLU A 118 -17.36 -7.24 -12.40
C GLU A 118 -16.18 -7.34 -13.36
N ALA A 119 -16.08 -8.42 -14.15
CA ALA A 119 -15.05 -8.57 -15.18
C ALA A 119 -15.17 -7.51 -16.28
N HIS A 120 -16.38 -7.19 -16.72
CA HIS A 120 -16.63 -6.15 -17.71
C HIS A 120 -16.23 -4.76 -17.20
N VAL A 121 -16.60 -4.44 -15.95
CA VAL A 121 -16.19 -3.20 -15.30
C VAL A 121 -14.68 -3.14 -15.12
N ARG A 122 -14.02 -4.23 -14.72
CA ARG A 122 -12.55 -4.25 -14.63
C ARG A 122 -11.88 -3.96 -15.97
N ALA A 123 -12.41 -4.50 -17.06
CA ALA A 123 -11.90 -4.23 -18.41
C ALA A 123 -12.08 -2.75 -18.81
N SER A 124 -13.21 -2.12 -18.48
CA SER A 124 -13.43 -0.70 -18.78
C SER A 124 -12.56 0.24 -17.94
N MET A 125 -12.07 -0.22 -16.79
CA MET A 125 -11.16 0.52 -15.91
C MET A 125 -9.69 0.44 -16.34
N GLU A 126 -9.35 -0.33 -17.38
CA GLU A 126 -7.97 -0.50 -17.89
C GLU A 126 -7.22 0.84 -18.09
N PRO A 127 -7.81 1.90 -18.69
CA PRO A 127 -7.13 3.19 -18.86
C PRO A 127 -6.74 3.86 -17.53
N LEU A 128 -7.54 3.67 -16.48
CA LEU A 128 -7.24 4.19 -15.14
C LEU A 128 -6.10 3.41 -14.50
N LEU A 129 -6.04 2.08 -14.69
CA LEU A 129 -4.94 1.25 -14.22
C LEU A 129 -3.62 1.64 -14.90
N VAL A 130 -3.64 1.90 -16.21
CA VAL A 130 -2.49 2.39 -16.97
C VAL A 130 -2.04 3.74 -16.41
N THR A 131 -2.97 4.67 -16.19
CA THR A 131 -2.66 5.99 -15.61
C THR A 131 -2.04 5.86 -14.22
N ASN A 132 -2.60 5.02 -13.36
CA ASN A 132 -2.07 4.77 -12.01
C ASN A 132 -0.69 4.12 -12.05
N LEU A 133 -0.45 3.18 -12.96
CA LEU A 133 0.84 2.53 -13.14
C LEU A 133 1.90 3.52 -13.68
N ARG A 134 1.53 4.42 -14.61
CA ARG A 134 2.39 5.53 -15.04
C ARG A 134 2.75 6.41 -13.84
N LYS A 135 1.76 6.88 -13.08
CA LYS A 135 1.97 7.70 -11.88
C LYS A 135 2.84 6.99 -10.83
N LEU A 136 2.68 5.67 -10.64
CA LEU A 136 3.51 4.88 -9.74
C LEU A 136 4.99 4.90 -10.17
N LEU A 137 5.25 4.67 -11.45
CA LEU A 137 6.61 4.73 -11.99
C LEU A 137 7.18 6.15 -11.90
N MET A 138 6.37 7.19 -12.11
CA MET A 138 6.78 8.58 -11.97
C MET A 138 7.20 8.96 -10.54
N LEU A 139 6.71 8.25 -9.51
CA LEU A 139 7.17 8.43 -8.12
C LEU A 139 8.56 7.83 -7.88
N CYS A 140 8.93 6.84 -8.68
CA CYS A 140 10.17 6.10 -8.53
C CYS A 140 11.34 6.83 -9.20
N VAL A 141 12.52 6.74 -8.60
CA VAL A 141 13.75 7.29 -9.14
C VAL A 141 14.10 6.58 -10.45
N ASP A 142 14.51 7.38 -11.44
CA ASP A 142 14.76 6.94 -12.81
C ASP A 142 13.52 6.31 -13.50
N CYS A 143 12.31 6.61 -13.00
CA CYS A 143 11.01 6.14 -13.51
C CYS A 143 10.92 4.61 -13.72
N LYS A 144 11.52 3.85 -12.81
CA LYS A 144 11.60 2.39 -12.90
C LYS A 144 11.27 1.71 -11.58
N LEU A 145 10.74 0.49 -11.66
CA LEU A 145 10.37 -0.32 -10.51
C LEU A 145 10.59 -1.82 -10.83
N PRO A 146 11.18 -2.62 -9.93
CA PRO A 146 11.28 -4.07 -10.13
C PRO A 146 9.91 -4.69 -10.38
N LEU A 147 9.79 -5.61 -11.35
CA LEU A 147 8.52 -6.29 -11.64
C LEU A 147 7.99 -7.04 -10.42
N GLN A 148 8.88 -7.63 -9.62
CA GLN A 148 8.52 -8.27 -8.35
C GLN A 148 7.81 -7.31 -7.39
N THR A 149 8.23 -6.04 -7.33
CA THR A 149 7.56 -5.03 -6.50
C THR A 149 6.19 -4.68 -7.07
N VAL A 150 6.07 -4.55 -8.41
CA VAL A 150 4.77 -4.32 -9.07
C VAL A 150 3.81 -5.48 -8.81
N GLU A 151 4.28 -6.72 -8.93
CA GLU A 151 3.49 -7.93 -8.64
C GLU A 151 3.02 -7.96 -7.19
N LEU A 152 3.92 -7.63 -6.24
CA LEU A 152 3.61 -7.61 -4.81
C LEU A 152 2.49 -6.64 -4.44
N VAL A 153 2.38 -5.49 -5.13
CA VAL A 153 1.32 -4.50 -4.89
C VAL A 153 0.20 -4.49 -5.93
N GLY A 154 0.30 -5.34 -6.95
CA GLY A 154 -0.64 -5.42 -8.05
C GLY A 154 -2.09 -5.54 -7.59
N PRO A 155 -2.42 -6.44 -6.64
CA PRO A 155 -3.77 -6.56 -6.11
C PRO A 155 -4.31 -5.27 -5.47
N GLN A 156 -3.48 -4.48 -4.79
CA GLN A 156 -3.87 -3.21 -4.17
C GLN A 156 -4.10 -2.11 -5.22
N LEU A 157 -3.37 -2.17 -6.33
CA LEU A 157 -3.52 -1.27 -7.48
C LEU A 157 -4.68 -1.67 -8.40
N GLY A 158 -5.25 -2.87 -8.21
CA GLY A 158 -6.29 -3.42 -9.09
C GLY A 158 -5.74 -4.02 -10.38
N LEU A 159 -4.43 -4.30 -10.44
CA LEU A 159 -3.81 -4.93 -11.60
C LEU A 159 -4.31 -6.37 -11.76
N PRO A 160 -4.63 -6.80 -13.00
CA PRO A 160 -4.86 -8.21 -13.31
C PRO A 160 -3.64 -9.07 -12.94
N SER A 161 -3.85 -10.34 -12.57
CA SER A 161 -2.74 -11.25 -12.23
C SER A 161 -1.78 -11.50 -13.40
N ASP A 162 -2.27 -11.36 -14.62
CA ASP A 162 -1.59 -11.53 -15.91
C ASP A 162 -1.17 -10.18 -16.55
N PHE A 163 -1.13 -9.09 -15.77
CA PHE A 163 -0.80 -7.75 -16.29
C PHE A 163 0.53 -7.69 -17.07
N LYS A 164 1.48 -8.56 -16.77
CA LYS A 164 2.78 -8.65 -17.47
C LYS A 164 2.63 -9.07 -18.92
N ASP A 165 1.72 -10.00 -19.17
CA ASP A 165 1.54 -10.63 -20.48
C ASP A 165 0.43 -9.94 -21.27
N CYS A 166 -0.55 -9.35 -20.58
CA CYS A 166 -1.73 -8.73 -21.20
C CYS A 166 -1.70 -7.20 -21.18
N LEU A 167 -1.37 -6.56 -20.05
CA LEU A 167 -1.46 -5.09 -19.92
C LEU A 167 -0.21 -4.40 -20.46
N ILE A 168 0.98 -4.82 -20.02
CA ILE A 168 2.24 -4.17 -20.40
C ILE A 168 2.44 -4.16 -21.93
N PRO A 169 2.24 -5.28 -22.66
CA PRO A 169 2.46 -5.32 -24.11
C PRO A 169 1.45 -4.51 -24.93
N LYS A 170 0.26 -4.21 -24.39
CA LYS A 170 -0.74 -3.33 -25.05
C LYS A 170 -0.33 -1.86 -25.06
N TYR A 171 0.55 -1.45 -24.14
CA TYR A 171 0.96 -0.06 -23.96
C TYR A 171 2.49 0.12 -24.10
N PRO A 172 3.10 -0.30 -25.22
CA PRO A 172 4.56 -0.22 -25.42
C PRO A 172 5.10 1.21 -25.47
N GLN A 173 4.24 2.19 -25.77
CA GLN A 173 4.57 3.62 -25.73
C GLN A 173 4.78 4.13 -24.29
N PHE A 174 4.20 3.46 -23.29
CA PHE A 174 4.32 3.86 -21.90
C PHE A 174 5.26 2.94 -21.13
N PHE A 175 5.21 1.63 -21.40
CA PHE A 175 5.88 0.63 -20.57
C PHE A 175 6.91 -0.17 -21.33
N ARG A 176 8.06 -0.36 -20.70
CA ARG A 176 9.09 -1.29 -21.18
C ARG A 176 9.66 -2.10 -20.04
N VAL A 177 9.92 -3.38 -20.28
CA VAL A 177 10.65 -4.22 -19.34
C VAL A 177 12.13 -4.26 -19.75
N ARG A 178 13.03 -3.93 -18.83
CA ARG A 178 14.49 -4.12 -19.03
C ARG A 178 15.12 -4.74 -17.79
N ARG A 179 16.13 -5.57 -18.01
CA ARG A 179 16.92 -6.16 -16.94
C ARG A 179 17.88 -5.11 -16.38
N SER A 180 17.83 -4.88 -15.07
CA SER A 180 18.68 -3.94 -14.33
C SER A 180 19.15 -4.60 -13.03
N ARG A 181 20.47 -4.63 -12.81
CA ARG A 181 21.09 -5.25 -11.62
C ARG A 181 20.59 -6.69 -11.36
N GLY A 182 20.45 -7.47 -12.42
CA GLY A 182 20.02 -8.87 -12.34
C GLY A 182 18.52 -9.11 -12.12
N ARG A 183 17.70 -8.06 -12.05
CA ARG A 183 16.24 -8.14 -11.90
C ARG A 183 15.54 -7.50 -13.09
N ASP A 184 14.38 -8.00 -13.45
CA ASP A 184 13.57 -7.37 -14.49
C ASP A 184 12.81 -6.19 -13.88
N CYS A 185 12.97 -5.02 -14.48
CA CYS A 185 12.36 -3.77 -14.07
C CYS A 185 11.38 -3.29 -15.13
N LEU A 186 10.23 -2.79 -14.69
CA LEU A 186 9.32 -2.00 -15.49
C LEU A 186 9.80 -0.55 -15.52
N LEU A 187 9.85 0.04 -16.70
CA LEU A 187 10.24 1.44 -16.93
C LEU A 187 9.10 2.19 -17.59
N LEU A 188 9.00 3.47 -17.26
CA LEU A 188 8.18 4.44 -17.97
C LEU A 188 9.00 5.05 -19.11
N GLU A 189 8.55 4.88 -20.34
CA GLU A 189 9.21 5.43 -21.54
C GLU A 189 8.76 6.88 -21.81
N ASP A 190 7.48 7.17 -21.60
CA ASP A 190 6.89 8.49 -21.88
C ASP A 190 6.37 9.17 -20.61
N TRP A 191 7.11 10.19 -20.17
CA TRP A 191 6.75 11.04 -19.03
C TRP A 191 5.71 12.08 -19.44
N ASP A 192 4.57 12.05 -18.76
CA ASP A 192 3.49 13.01 -18.98
C ASP A 192 3.35 13.96 -17.78
N SER A 193 3.69 15.23 -17.98
CA SER A 193 3.61 16.26 -16.95
C SER A 193 2.19 16.53 -16.47
N THR A 194 1.17 16.23 -17.26
CA THR A 194 -0.24 16.41 -16.86
C THR A 194 -0.65 15.43 -15.76
N LEU A 195 0.03 14.27 -15.68
CA LEU A 195 -0.18 13.29 -14.63
C LEU A 195 0.54 13.61 -13.32
N ALA A 196 1.46 14.58 -13.33
CA ALA A 196 2.28 14.98 -12.18
C ALA A 196 1.51 15.83 -11.16
N VAL A 197 0.23 15.51 -10.94
CA VAL A 197 -0.68 16.13 -9.98
C VAL A 197 -1.02 15.12 -8.90
N THR A 198 -0.74 15.48 -7.66
CA THR A 198 -0.98 14.62 -6.50
C THR A 198 -2.46 14.57 -6.12
N SER A 199 -2.90 13.50 -5.46
CA SER A 199 -4.23 13.40 -4.87
C SER A 199 -4.54 14.56 -3.90
N ARG A 200 -3.49 15.09 -3.22
CA ARG A 200 -3.59 16.30 -2.40
C ARG A 200 -3.96 17.53 -3.24
N GLU A 201 -3.27 17.74 -4.35
CA GLU A 201 -3.55 18.87 -5.27
C GLU A 201 -4.93 18.76 -5.88
N THR A 202 -5.33 17.58 -6.36
CA THR A 202 -6.69 17.35 -6.90
C THR A 202 -7.75 17.70 -5.87
N ARG A 203 -7.60 17.28 -4.61
CA ARG A 203 -8.51 17.64 -3.52
C ARG A 203 -8.55 19.16 -3.31
N LEU A 204 -7.38 19.82 -3.24
CA LEU A 204 -7.31 21.27 -3.03
C LEU A 204 -7.94 22.07 -4.18
N ALA A 205 -7.84 21.56 -5.42
CA ALA A 205 -8.50 22.14 -6.58
C ALA A 205 -10.02 22.05 -6.46
N GLN A 206 -10.54 20.88 -6.05
CA GLN A 206 -11.98 20.68 -5.80
C GLN A 206 -12.50 21.55 -4.64
N GLU A 207 -11.67 21.80 -3.63
CA GLU A 207 -11.97 22.69 -2.50
C GLU A 207 -11.77 24.19 -2.82
N GLY A 208 -11.32 24.55 -4.04
CA GLY A 208 -11.12 25.95 -4.47
C GLY A 208 -9.90 26.66 -3.87
N VAL A 209 -8.96 25.93 -3.26
CA VAL A 209 -7.82 26.49 -2.50
C VAL A 209 -6.65 26.91 -3.41
N VAL A 210 -6.58 26.41 -4.64
CA VAL A 210 -5.43 26.58 -5.56
C VAL A 210 -5.17 28.05 -5.92
N ASN A 211 -6.20 28.90 -5.90
CA ASN A 211 -6.09 30.33 -6.23
C ASN A 211 -5.73 31.23 -5.04
N MET A 212 -5.57 30.67 -3.83
CA MET A 212 -5.13 31.45 -2.67
C MET A 212 -3.62 31.72 -2.77
N LYS A 213 -3.25 32.93 -3.21
CA LYS A 213 -1.85 33.39 -3.23
C LYS A 213 -1.21 33.17 -1.85
N ALA A 214 -0.07 32.49 -1.80
CA ALA A 214 0.70 32.28 -0.56
C ALA A 214 1.08 33.60 0.17
N ASN A 215 1.06 34.72 -0.55
CA ASN A 215 1.47 36.04 -0.07
C ASN A 215 0.32 37.06 0.09
N GLY A 216 -0.93 36.66 -0.20
CA GLY A 216 -2.02 37.58 -0.50
C GLY A 216 -3.08 37.80 0.57
N ASP A 217 -2.84 37.45 1.83
CA ASP A 217 -3.47 38.11 2.98
C ASP A 217 -2.81 37.53 4.25
N ARG A 218 -2.00 38.31 4.97
CA ARG A 218 -1.46 37.91 6.29
C ARG A 218 -2.55 37.94 7.36
N ARG A 219 -3.82 37.68 7.02
CA ARG A 219 -4.77 37.20 8.02
C ARG A 219 -4.15 35.92 8.56
N LYS A 220 -3.77 35.94 9.83
CA LYS A 220 -3.26 34.80 10.57
C LYS A 220 -4.37 33.74 10.61
N VAL A 221 -4.58 33.02 9.50
CA VAL A 221 -5.45 31.85 9.46
C VAL A 221 -4.75 30.83 10.33
N LYS A 222 -5.15 30.82 11.60
CA LYS A 222 -4.64 29.91 12.62
C LYS A 222 -5.13 28.52 12.26
N ILE A 223 -4.28 27.52 12.48
CA ILE A 223 -4.68 26.12 12.38
C ILE A 223 -5.90 25.89 13.28
N SER A 224 -6.92 25.20 12.77
CA SER A 224 -8.09 24.85 13.56
C SER A 224 -7.74 23.78 14.60
N ARG A 225 -8.60 23.61 15.62
CA ARG A 225 -8.34 22.68 16.75
C ARG A 225 -8.20 21.21 16.32
N ASP A 226 -8.81 20.86 15.19
CA ASP A 226 -8.71 19.57 14.51
C ASP A 226 -7.44 19.42 13.66
N GLY A 227 -6.57 20.43 13.62
CA GLY A 227 -5.30 20.42 12.89
C GLY A 227 -5.40 20.79 11.42
N ASN A 228 -6.59 21.15 10.93
CA ASN A 228 -6.77 21.54 9.54
C ASN A 228 -6.32 23.00 9.30
N TYR A 229 -5.75 23.24 8.13
CA TYR A 229 -5.28 24.54 7.69
C TYR A 229 -5.59 24.69 6.20
N LEU A 230 -6.31 25.74 5.84
CA LEU A 230 -6.62 26.06 4.44
C LEU A 230 -5.42 26.80 3.84
N GLY A 231 -4.51 26.04 3.25
CA GLY A 231 -3.36 26.59 2.56
C GLY A 231 -2.93 25.72 1.38
N PRO A 232 -2.20 26.30 0.41
CA PRO A 232 -1.86 25.63 -0.84
C PRO A 232 -0.99 24.39 -0.62
N PHE A 233 -0.26 24.29 0.49
CA PHE A 233 0.66 23.19 0.81
C PHE A 233 0.14 22.23 1.89
N ALA A 234 -1.12 22.39 2.30
CA ALA A 234 -1.65 21.69 3.45
C ALA A 234 -2.15 20.27 3.11
N PHE A 235 -1.81 19.32 3.97
CA PHE A 235 -2.48 18.02 4.03
C PHE A 235 -3.77 18.13 4.83
N LYS A 236 -4.78 17.35 4.44
CA LYS A 236 -5.97 17.13 5.27
C LYS A 236 -5.56 16.35 6.51
N MET A 237 -5.96 16.83 7.68
CA MET A 237 -5.70 16.21 8.96
C MET A 237 -6.97 15.56 9.51
N ASN A 238 -6.86 14.28 9.86
CA ASN A 238 -7.91 13.50 10.51
C ASN A 238 -7.29 12.82 11.73
N PHE A 239 -7.37 13.46 12.90
CA PHE A 239 -6.84 12.86 14.12
C PHE A 239 -7.75 11.75 14.66
N PRO A 240 -7.18 10.68 15.24
CA PRO A 240 -7.96 9.67 15.92
C PRO A 240 -8.66 10.29 17.15
N ALA A 241 -9.88 9.84 17.46
CA ALA A 241 -10.74 10.46 18.48
C ALA A 241 -10.07 10.60 19.88
N GLY A 242 -9.15 9.71 20.22
CA GLY A 242 -8.39 9.76 21.48
C GLY A 242 -7.17 10.69 21.47
N PHE A 243 -6.75 11.22 20.31
CA PHE A 243 -5.60 12.11 20.22
C PHE A 243 -6.03 13.56 20.41
N ARG A 244 -5.51 14.18 21.49
CA ARG A 244 -5.75 15.58 21.82
C ARG A 244 -4.45 16.35 21.65
N PRO A 245 -4.23 17.02 20.51
CA PRO A 245 -3.00 17.79 20.29
C PRO A 245 -2.94 18.97 21.27
N ASN A 246 -1.79 19.17 21.90
CA ASN A 246 -1.57 20.36 22.72
C ASN A 246 -1.23 21.57 21.84
N VAL A 247 -1.21 22.77 22.44
CA VAL A 247 -0.97 24.02 21.73
C VAL A 247 0.38 24.00 20.97
N GLY A 248 1.45 23.53 21.63
CA GLY A 248 2.77 23.46 21.00
C GLY A 248 2.83 22.50 19.81
N TYR A 249 2.10 21.38 19.85
CA TYR A 249 1.97 20.47 18.71
C TYR A 249 1.26 21.15 17.54
N LEU A 250 0.15 21.87 17.80
CA LEU A 250 -0.59 22.59 16.77
C LEU A 250 0.25 23.70 16.14
N GLU A 251 1.04 24.44 16.92
CA GLU A 251 1.97 25.44 16.39
C GLU A 251 3.06 24.82 15.50
N GLN A 252 3.61 23.67 15.90
CA GLN A 252 4.58 22.95 15.08
C GLN A 252 3.93 22.41 13.79
N LEU A 253 2.71 21.89 13.89
CA LEU A 253 1.95 21.40 12.74
C LEU A 253 1.61 22.54 11.78
N GLU A 254 1.22 23.72 12.27
CA GLU A 254 0.93 24.89 11.44
C GLU A 254 2.16 25.31 10.63
N ARG A 255 3.34 25.37 11.25
CA ARG A 255 4.61 25.65 10.56
C ARG A 255 4.90 24.59 9.48
N TRP A 256 4.63 23.32 9.78
CA TRP A 256 4.82 22.22 8.83
C TRP A 256 3.81 22.25 7.67
N GLN A 257 2.54 22.59 7.93
CA GLN A 257 1.51 22.72 6.91
C GLN A 257 1.80 23.87 5.95
N LYS A 258 2.35 24.99 6.47
CA LYS A 258 2.76 26.16 5.67
C LYS A 258 4.07 25.97 4.91
N LEU A 259 4.91 25.02 5.31
CA LEU A 259 6.14 24.71 4.60
C LEU A 259 5.83 24.39 3.13
N GLU A 260 6.68 24.84 2.21
CA GLU A 260 6.55 24.49 0.79
C GLU A 260 6.41 22.98 0.61
N PHE A 261 5.61 22.58 -0.39
CA PHE A 261 5.37 21.20 -0.74
C PHE A 261 6.17 20.85 -2.00
N PRO A 262 7.33 20.17 -1.88
CA PRO A 262 8.02 19.66 -3.05
C PRO A 262 7.20 18.51 -3.64
N SER A 263 6.91 18.59 -4.94
CA SER A 263 6.11 17.56 -5.61
C SER A 263 6.78 16.18 -5.50
N PRO A 264 6.03 15.12 -5.13
CA PRO A 264 6.47 13.73 -5.16
C PRO A 264 7.06 13.28 -6.49
N TYR A 265 6.60 13.87 -7.60
CA TYR A 265 7.04 13.57 -8.96
C TYR A 265 8.37 14.23 -9.34
N LEU A 266 8.91 15.12 -8.51
CA LEU A 266 10.26 15.63 -8.70
C LEU A 266 11.28 14.59 -8.25
N ASN A 267 12.42 14.51 -8.96
CA ASN A 267 13.47 13.55 -8.63
C ASN A 267 13.97 13.72 -7.19
N ALA A 268 13.84 12.64 -6.40
CA ALA A 268 14.17 12.61 -4.99
C ALA A 268 15.65 12.95 -4.68
N ARG A 269 16.57 12.68 -5.62
CA ARG A 269 18.01 12.96 -5.46
C ARG A 269 18.36 14.46 -5.34
N ARG A 270 17.41 15.35 -5.65
CA ARG A 270 17.60 16.80 -5.59
C ARG A 270 17.46 17.37 -4.17
N PHE A 271 17.03 16.57 -3.22
CA PHE A 271 16.71 17.03 -1.86
C PHE A 271 17.71 16.47 -0.86
N ASP A 272 18.24 17.36 -0.02
CA ASP A 272 19.05 16.95 1.13
C ASP A 272 18.13 16.39 2.23
N SER A 273 18.47 15.20 2.72
CA SER A 273 17.80 14.53 3.84
C SER A 273 17.69 15.38 5.12
N ALA A 274 18.60 16.34 5.32
CA ALA A 274 18.56 17.25 6.47
C ALA A 274 17.43 18.29 6.36
N ASP A 275 17.05 18.69 5.13
CA ASP A 275 16.05 19.72 4.86
C ASP A 275 14.66 19.29 5.37
N PRO A 276 13.97 20.11 6.19
CA PRO A 276 12.57 19.90 6.50
C PRO A 276 11.66 19.63 5.30
N LYS A 277 11.94 20.23 4.13
CA LYS A 277 11.18 20.02 2.89
C LYS A 277 11.32 18.59 2.37
N ALA A 278 12.50 17.99 2.51
CA ALA A 278 12.72 16.59 2.13
C ALA A 278 11.84 15.64 2.96
N ARG A 279 11.72 15.89 4.28
CA ARG A 279 10.82 15.13 5.15
C ARG A 279 9.35 15.29 4.74
N LYS A 280 8.92 16.52 4.41
CA LYS A 280 7.56 16.77 3.92
C LYS A 280 7.31 16.06 2.57
N ARG A 281 8.30 16.03 1.68
CA ARG A 281 8.24 15.27 0.43
C ARG A 281 8.11 13.76 0.68
N SER A 282 8.84 13.17 1.62
CA SER A 282 8.69 11.75 1.94
C SER A 282 7.26 11.39 2.36
N VAL A 283 6.63 12.23 3.19
CA VAL A 283 5.21 12.09 3.56
C VAL A 283 4.32 12.21 2.32
N ALA A 284 4.62 13.16 1.44
CA ALA A 284 3.87 13.34 0.19
C ALA A 284 3.96 12.13 -0.75
N VAL A 285 5.15 11.51 -0.88
CA VAL A 285 5.35 10.29 -1.67
C VAL A 285 4.54 9.13 -1.12
N ILE A 286 4.58 8.90 0.20
CA ILE A 286 3.79 7.82 0.83
C ILE A 286 2.30 8.08 0.66
N HIS A 287 1.85 9.32 0.88
CA HIS A 287 0.46 9.70 0.69
C HIS A 287 -0.01 9.47 -0.74
N GLU A 288 0.79 9.86 -1.74
CA GLU A 288 0.47 9.64 -3.15
C GLU A 288 0.46 8.16 -3.49
N LEU A 289 1.47 7.40 -3.05
CA LEU A 289 1.56 5.96 -3.28
C LEU A 289 0.33 5.22 -2.75
N LEU A 290 -0.09 5.53 -1.52
CA LEU A 290 -1.33 4.97 -0.96
C LEU A 290 -2.56 5.45 -1.75
N SER A 291 -2.59 6.71 -2.20
CA SER A 291 -3.72 7.24 -2.96
C SER A 291 -3.91 6.57 -4.33
N LEU A 292 -2.88 5.92 -4.87
CA LEU A 292 -2.97 5.13 -6.11
C LEU A 292 -3.61 3.75 -5.89
N THR A 293 -3.68 3.26 -4.64
CA THR A 293 -4.33 1.97 -4.35
C THR A 293 -5.83 2.13 -4.19
N MET A 294 -6.58 1.08 -4.53
CA MET A 294 -8.06 1.10 -4.52
C MET A 294 -8.62 1.41 -3.13
N GLU A 295 -7.99 0.88 -2.08
CA GLU A 295 -8.45 1.01 -0.69
C GLU A 295 -7.59 1.99 0.14
N LYS A 296 -6.66 2.70 -0.50
CA LYS A 296 -5.73 3.65 0.15
C LYS A 296 -4.90 3.08 1.30
N ARG A 297 -4.52 1.81 1.17
CA ARG A 297 -3.72 1.07 2.17
C ARG A 297 -2.71 0.15 1.51
N MET A 298 -1.70 -0.23 2.31
CA MET A 298 -0.65 -1.21 2.00
C MET A 298 -0.14 -1.81 3.31
N THR A 299 0.45 -3.01 3.25
CA THR A 299 1.18 -3.59 4.37
C THR A 299 2.54 -2.90 4.56
N SER A 300 3.19 -3.10 5.71
CA SER A 300 4.55 -2.59 5.95
C SER A 300 5.54 -3.17 4.93
N ALA A 301 5.46 -4.47 4.66
CA ALA A 301 6.32 -5.16 3.69
C ALA A 301 6.16 -4.59 2.27
N GLN A 302 4.92 -4.30 1.87
CA GLN A 302 4.65 -3.65 0.58
C GLN A 302 5.26 -2.26 0.50
N LEU A 303 5.14 -1.45 1.54
CA LEU A 303 5.71 -0.10 1.56
C LEU A 303 7.25 -0.12 1.60
N GLU A 304 7.84 -1.08 2.33
CA GLU A 304 9.29 -1.31 2.37
C GLU A 304 9.85 -1.73 1.01
N ALA A 305 9.08 -2.44 0.18
CA ALA A 305 9.49 -2.82 -1.17
C ALA A 305 9.72 -1.62 -2.12
N PHE A 306 9.25 -0.42 -1.76
CA PHE A 306 9.52 0.84 -2.46
C PHE A 306 10.69 1.65 -1.87
N HIS A 307 11.31 1.18 -0.79
CA HIS A 307 12.27 2.00 -0.04
C HIS A 307 13.43 2.50 -0.91
N ALA A 308 14.04 1.62 -1.71
CA ALA A 308 15.18 1.98 -2.55
C ALA A 308 14.76 2.82 -3.77
N GLU A 309 13.66 2.47 -4.40
CA GLU A 309 13.19 3.07 -5.65
C GLU A 309 12.55 4.44 -5.42
N CYS A 310 11.86 4.67 -4.29
CA CYS A 310 11.25 5.96 -3.95
C CYS A 310 12.10 6.81 -2.98
N LEU A 311 13.26 6.32 -2.55
CA LEU A 311 14.10 6.90 -1.49
C LEU A 311 13.29 7.23 -0.23
N LEU A 312 12.53 6.24 0.26
CA LEU A 312 11.74 6.39 1.48
C LEU A 312 12.67 6.50 2.71
N PRO A 313 12.19 7.07 3.83
CA PRO A 313 12.97 7.17 5.06
C PRO A 313 13.31 5.78 5.63
N SER A 314 14.54 5.59 6.10
CA SER A 314 14.99 4.36 6.75
C SER A 314 14.20 4.02 8.03
N GLN A 315 13.71 5.05 8.73
CA GLN A 315 12.80 4.90 9.87
C GLN A 315 11.34 5.14 9.45
N LEU A 316 10.88 4.35 8.48
CA LEU A 316 9.55 4.48 7.87
C LEU A 316 8.41 4.45 8.91
N LEU A 317 8.39 3.46 9.79
CA LEU A 317 7.37 3.36 10.85
C LEU A 317 7.36 4.61 11.74
N LEU A 318 8.52 5.16 12.08
CA LEU A 318 8.60 6.37 12.89
C LEU A 318 8.07 7.59 12.12
N CYS A 319 8.31 7.67 10.82
CA CYS A 319 7.73 8.68 9.95
C CYS A 319 6.19 8.60 10.02
N LEU A 320 5.61 7.43 9.82
CA LEU A 320 4.16 7.21 9.84
C LEU A 320 3.55 7.61 11.20
N ILE A 321 4.15 7.17 12.32
CA ILE A 321 3.66 7.50 13.67
C ILE A 321 3.70 9.01 13.94
N LYS A 322 4.73 9.73 13.45
CA LYS A 322 4.81 11.20 13.60
C LYS A 322 3.69 11.92 12.84
N HIS A 323 3.13 11.28 11.82
CA HIS A 323 2.10 11.82 10.93
C HIS A 323 0.77 11.08 11.06
N GLN A 324 0.39 10.69 12.29
CA GLN A 324 -0.86 9.95 12.60
C GLN A 324 -2.17 10.66 12.23
N GLY A 325 -2.14 11.96 11.90
CA GLY A 325 -3.31 12.66 11.35
C GLY A 325 -3.46 12.51 9.83
N ILE A 326 -2.48 11.89 9.17
CA ILE A 326 -2.46 11.63 7.73
C ILE A 326 -2.53 10.11 7.50
N PHE A 327 -1.76 9.33 8.26
CA PHE A 327 -1.69 7.89 8.14
C PHE A 327 -2.31 7.18 9.33
N TYR A 328 -3.07 6.13 9.02
CA TYR A 328 -3.54 5.17 9.99
C TYR A 328 -2.71 3.89 9.92
N LEU A 329 -2.24 3.42 11.08
CA LEU A 329 -1.52 2.17 11.27
C LEU A 329 -2.42 1.19 12.04
N THR A 330 -2.42 -0.07 11.62
CA THR A 330 -3.09 -1.15 12.33
C THR A 330 -2.17 -2.37 12.40
N ASN A 331 -2.29 -3.12 13.48
CA ASN A 331 -1.63 -4.42 13.64
C ASN A 331 -2.62 -5.57 13.39
N LYS A 332 -3.74 -5.29 12.72
CA LYS A 332 -4.70 -6.30 12.30
C LYS A 332 -4.34 -6.70 10.87
N ASP A 333 -3.79 -7.90 10.72
CA ASP A 333 -3.40 -8.42 9.43
C ASP A 333 -4.57 -9.10 8.71
N GLU A 334 -4.48 -9.13 7.37
CA GLU A 334 -5.46 -9.81 6.51
C GLU A 334 -5.35 -11.34 6.62
N GLU A 335 -4.18 -11.86 7.00
CA GLU A 335 -3.85 -13.29 6.96
C GLU A 335 -4.03 -14.02 8.29
N ASP A 336 -4.21 -13.29 9.41
CA ASP A 336 -4.49 -13.89 10.73
C ASP A 336 -5.93 -14.42 10.75
N SER A 337 -6.14 -15.56 10.11
CA SER A 337 -7.32 -16.41 10.25
C SER A 337 -6.92 -17.58 11.14
N ASP A 338 -7.04 -17.42 12.46
CA ASP A 338 -7.01 -18.53 13.41
C ASP A 338 -8.19 -19.50 13.17
#